data_AF-A0A0A2CNW8-F1
#
_entry.id   AF-A0A0A2CNW8-F1
#
_cell.length_a   1.000
_cell.length_b   1.000
_cell.length_c   1.000
_cell.angle_alpha   90.00
_cell.angle_beta   90.00
_cell.angle_gamma   90.00
#
_symmetry.space_group_name_H-M   'P 1'
#
loop_
_entity.id
_entity.type
_entity.pdbx_description
1 polymer ?
#
loop_
_entity_poly.entity_id
_entity_poly.type
_entity_poly.pdbx_seq_one_letter_code
_entity_poly.pdbx_strand_id
1 'polypeptide(L)'
;MVAIVLLALVVMISTEHPLMEFEGGLIRAGLLLLVLIGSCIALLTTWRDKRPTYRACFSLLCWAGVIVLGMQPEVFRLGDNPLKAEFWQSHFWGGIGLVGLMLFSLASRQEILRDLRWRWLHITANSLAAVIFLAEAITGPKALLEIPLSWQKPYIQQAKAERVANYTPNVPKA
;
A
#
# COMPACT_ATOMS: atom_id res chain seq x y z
N MET A 1 6.06 11.30 1.17
CA MET A 1 5.28 10.09 1.49
C MET A 1 4.61 9.48 0.27
N VAL A 2 3.73 10.19 -0.47
CA VAL A 2 3.04 9.62 -1.66
C VAL A 2 4.01 9.07 -2.72
N ALA A 3 5.11 9.78 -3.00
CA ALA A 3 6.15 9.29 -3.92
C ALA A 3 6.84 8.00 -3.44
N ILE A 4 6.99 7.83 -2.12
CA ILE A 4 7.56 6.60 -1.53
C ILE A 4 6.59 5.43 -1.71
N VAL A 5 5.29 5.67 -1.58
CA VAL A 5 4.26 4.64 -1.84
C VAL A 5 4.26 4.21 -3.30
N LEU A 6 4.34 5.16 -4.24
CA LEU A 6 4.47 4.84 -5.66
C LEU A 6 5.72 4.01 -5.94
N LEU A 7 6.87 4.37 -5.34
CA LEU A 7 8.09 3.58 -5.44
C LEU A 7 7.91 2.17 -4.88
N ALA A 8 7.31 2.04 -3.69
CA ALA A 8 7.08 0.75 -3.05
C ALA A 8 6.19 -0.18 -3.90
N LEU A 9 5.12 0.36 -4.51
CA LEU A 9 4.28 -0.40 -5.44
C LEU A 9 5.05 -0.87 -6.67
N VAL A 10 5.89 -0.01 -7.25
CA VAL A 10 6.76 -0.39 -8.38
C VAL A 10 7.69 -1.52 -7.99
N VAL A 11 8.38 -1.39 -6.85
CA VAL A 11 9.29 -2.42 -6.36
C VAL A 11 8.53 -3.72 -6.17
N MET A 12 7.42 -3.72 -5.44
CA MET A 12 6.63 -4.93 -5.16
C MET A 12 6.16 -5.62 -6.44
N ILE A 13 5.60 -4.87 -7.40
CA ILE A 13 5.18 -5.42 -8.70
C ILE A 13 6.36 -6.00 -9.48
N SER A 14 7.55 -5.38 -9.39
CA SER A 14 8.74 -5.83 -10.12
C SER A 14 9.46 -7.03 -9.48
N THR A 15 9.25 -7.29 -8.18
CA THR A 15 10.02 -8.29 -7.42
C THR A 15 9.27 -9.61 -7.18
N GLU A 16 7.94 -9.63 -7.27
CA GLU A 16 7.14 -10.83 -7.00
C GLU A 16 7.31 -11.92 -8.08
N HIS A 17 7.37 -11.55 -9.36
CA HIS A 17 7.55 -12.50 -10.46
C HIS A 17 8.53 -11.98 -11.52
N PRO A 18 9.34 -12.85 -12.16
CA PRO A 18 10.11 -12.45 -13.33
C PRO A 18 9.15 -11.97 -14.42
N LEU A 19 9.53 -10.92 -15.17
CA LEU A 19 8.69 -10.25 -16.19
C LEU A 19 8.07 -11.20 -17.23
N MET A 20 8.60 -12.42 -17.37
CA MET A 20 8.11 -13.47 -18.27
C MET A 20 6.94 -14.29 -17.71
N GLU A 21 6.67 -14.25 -16.40
CA GLU A 21 5.57 -14.98 -15.73
C GLU A 21 4.47 -14.05 -15.18
N PHE A 22 4.50 -12.77 -15.55
CA PHE A 22 3.50 -11.80 -15.11
C PHE A 22 2.10 -12.23 -15.57
N GLU A 23 1.17 -12.49 -14.64
CA GLU A 23 -0.21 -12.87 -14.98
C GLU A 23 -0.84 -11.79 -15.87
N GLY A 24 -1.29 -12.11 -17.08
CA GLY A 24 -1.82 -11.12 -18.03
C GLY A 24 -0.78 -10.50 -18.98
N GLY A 25 0.49 -10.90 -18.90
CA GLY A 25 1.52 -10.66 -19.91
C GLY A 25 1.97 -9.21 -20.07
N LEU A 26 2.77 -8.97 -21.13
CA LEU A 26 3.41 -7.67 -21.40
C LEU A 26 2.43 -6.51 -21.58
N ILE A 27 1.22 -6.78 -22.08
CA ILE A 27 0.17 -5.77 -22.28
C ILE A 27 -0.29 -5.21 -20.93
N ARG A 28 -0.59 -6.08 -19.95
CA ARG A 28 -0.97 -5.66 -18.61
C ARG A 28 0.15 -4.86 -17.94
N ALA A 29 1.40 -5.33 -18.05
CA ALA A 29 2.56 -4.59 -17.54
C ALA A 29 2.68 -3.19 -18.15
N GLY A 30 2.47 -3.07 -19.47
CA GLY A 30 2.44 -1.77 -20.16
C GLY A 30 1.32 -0.84 -19.66
N LEU A 31 0.13 -1.37 -19.41
CA LEU A 31 -0.99 -0.60 -18.83
C LEU A 31 -0.67 -0.13 -17.41
N LEU A 32 -0.07 -0.97 -16.56
CA LEU A 32 0.34 -0.58 -15.21
C LEU A 32 1.41 0.49 -15.23
N LEU A 33 2.37 0.38 -16.14
CA LEU A 33 3.40 1.41 -16.35
C LEU A 33 2.77 2.74 -16.79
N LEU A 34 1.76 2.70 -17.67
CA LEU A 34 1.03 3.90 -18.07
C LEU A 34 0.28 4.54 -16.89
N VAL A 35 -0.39 3.73 -16.06
CA VAL A 35 -1.07 4.19 -14.83
C VAL A 35 -0.07 4.79 -13.84
N LEU A 36 1.11 4.18 -13.69
CA LEU A 36 2.19 4.70 -12.85
C LEU A 36 2.67 6.06 -13.34
N ILE A 37 2.99 6.19 -14.63
CA ILE A 37 3.42 7.47 -15.22
C ILE A 37 2.32 8.52 -15.04
N GLY A 38 1.07 8.16 -15.32
CA GLY A 38 -0.09 9.04 -15.12
C GLY A 38 -0.22 9.51 -13.67
N SER A 39 -0.03 8.61 -12.70
CA SER A 39 -0.06 8.92 -11.26
C SER A 39 1.07 9.86 -10.86
N CYS A 40 2.28 9.65 -11.37
CA CYS A 40 3.42 10.55 -11.15
C CYS A 40 3.17 11.95 -11.72
N ILE A 41 2.62 12.05 -12.94
CA ILE A 41 2.26 13.33 -13.56
C ILE A 41 1.15 14.02 -12.76
N ALA A 42 0.14 13.27 -12.32
CA ALA A 42 -0.96 13.78 -11.48
C ALA A 42 -0.45 14.31 -10.12
N LEU A 43 0.53 13.64 -9.51
CA LEU A 43 1.17 14.12 -8.29
C LEU A 43 1.98 15.41 -8.52
N LEU A 44 2.78 15.44 -9.59
CA LEU A 44 3.60 16.62 -9.93
C LEU A 44 2.74 17.84 -10.26
N THR A 45 1.63 17.65 -10.99
CA THR A 45 0.67 18.72 -11.31
C THR A 45 -0.04 19.21 -10.05
N THR A 46 -0.47 18.31 -9.17
CA THR A 46 -1.04 18.68 -7.86
C THR A 46 -0.08 19.52 -7.02
N TRP A 47 1.22 19.25 -7.09
CA TRP A 47 2.23 20.01 -6.37
C TRP A 47 2.51 21.39 -7.00
N ARG A 48 2.53 21.49 -8.34
CA ARG A 48 2.92 22.72 -9.05
C ARG A 48 1.78 23.71 -9.30
N ASP A 49 0.57 23.22 -9.55
CA ASP A 49 -0.55 24.09 -9.93
C ASP A 49 -0.99 24.96 -8.75
N LYS A 50 -1.50 26.16 -9.03
CA LYS A 50 -2.05 27.09 -8.04
C LYS A 50 -3.58 27.08 -8.02
N ARG A 51 -4.23 26.52 -9.04
CA ARG A 51 -5.70 26.53 -9.14
C ARG A 51 -6.31 25.43 -8.25
N PRO A 52 -7.28 25.75 -7.38
CA PRO A 52 -7.87 24.79 -6.43
C PRO A 52 -8.49 23.57 -7.13
N THR A 53 -9.32 23.82 -8.14
CA THR A 53 -10.07 22.76 -8.83
C THR A 53 -9.15 21.79 -9.55
N TYR A 54 -8.12 22.29 -10.24
CA TYR A 54 -7.15 21.43 -10.92
C TYR A 54 -6.35 20.58 -9.93
N ARG A 55 -5.88 21.18 -8.83
CA ARG A 55 -5.22 20.43 -7.75
C ARG A 55 -6.10 19.33 -7.18
N ALA A 56 -7.37 19.62 -6.92
CA ALA A 56 -8.32 18.63 -6.44
C ALA A 56 -8.50 17.49 -7.46
N CYS A 57 -8.77 17.80 -8.73
CA CYS A 57 -8.95 16.78 -9.77
C CYS A 57 -7.70 15.91 -9.95
N PHE A 58 -6.51 16.50 -10.06
CA PHE A 58 -5.27 15.74 -10.21
C PHE A 58 -4.92 14.94 -8.96
N SER A 59 -5.24 15.43 -7.77
CA SER A 59 -5.07 14.65 -6.53
C SER A 59 -5.97 13.42 -6.49
N LEU A 60 -7.23 13.54 -6.96
CA LEU A 60 -8.15 12.42 -7.07
C LEU A 60 -7.71 11.43 -8.16
N LEU A 61 -7.21 11.91 -9.30
CA LEU A 61 -6.64 11.06 -10.34
C LEU A 61 -5.40 10.31 -9.85
N CYS A 62 -4.52 10.97 -9.10
CA CYS A 62 -3.37 10.34 -8.48
C CYS A 62 -3.82 9.27 -7.47
N TRP A 63 -4.83 9.56 -6.66
CA TRP A 63 -5.36 8.61 -5.68
C TRP A 63 -6.00 7.39 -6.36
N ALA A 64 -6.79 7.60 -7.41
CA ALA A 64 -7.35 6.53 -8.22
C ALA A 64 -6.25 5.67 -8.86
N GLY A 65 -5.18 6.28 -9.36
CA GLY A 65 -4.02 5.55 -9.89
C GLY A 65 -3.34 4.67 -8.83
N VAL A 66 -3.18 5.17 -7.60
CA VAL A 66 -2.67 4.38 -6.46
C VAL A 66 -3.60 3.20 -6.14
N ILE A 67 -4.92 3.42 -6.15
CA ILE A 67 -5.90 2.33 -5.96
C ILE A 67 -5.76 1.28 -7.07
N VAL A 68 -5.71 1.69 -8.34
CA VAL A 68 -5.59 0.76 -9.48
C VAL A 68 -4.30 -0.06 -9.39
N LEU A 69 -3.17 0.57 -9.10
CA LEU A 69 -1.88 -0.13 -8.89
C LEU A 69 -1.89 -1.01 -7.64
N GLY A 70 -2.64 -0.63 -6.62
CA GLY A 70 -2.78 -1.38 -5.39
C GLY A 70 -3.74 -2.56 -5.48
N MET A 71 -4.73 -2.50 -6.37
CA MET A 71 -5.73 -3.55 -6.59
C MET A 71 -5.20 -4.71 -7.45
N GLN A 72 -3.90 -4.71 -7.78
CA GLN A 72 -3.29 -5.80 -8.52
C GLN A 72 -3.22 -7.09 -7.67
N PRO A 73 -3.42 -8.29 -8.25
CA PRO A 73 -3.34 -9.57 -7.55
C PRO A 73 -2.02 -9.82 -6.82
N GLU A 74 -0.94 -9.20 -7.26
CA GLU A 74 0.40 -9.31 -6.65
C GLU A 74 0.49 -8.56 -5.30
N VAL A 75 -0.44 -7.65 -5.02
CA VAL A 75 -0.48 -6.91 -3.75
C VAL A 75 -1.31 -7.69 -2.75
N PHE A 76 -0.67 -8.12 -1.66
CA PHE A 76 -1.34 -8.85 -0.58
C PHE A 76 -2.39 -7.97 0.11
N ARG A 77 -3.62 -8.50 0.22
CA ARG A 77 -4.75 -7.87 0.91
C ARG A 77 -5.42 -8.91 1.81
N LEU A 78 -5.59 -8.60 3.10
CA LEU A 78 -6.24 -9.51 4.05
C LEU A 78 -7.73 -9.72 3.71
N GLY A 79 -8.40 -8.69 3.21
CA GLY A 79 -9.80 -8.74 2.82
C GLY A 79 -10.24 -7.45 2.15
N ASP A 80 -11.14 -7.59 1.15
CA ASP A 80 -11.63 -6.48 0.33
C ASP A 80 -13.07 -6.08 0.66
N ASN A 81 -13.70 -6.72 1.66
CA ASN A 81 -15.07 -6.44 2.06
C ASN A 81 -15.13 -5.41 3.22
N PRO A 82 -15.63 -4.19 2.99
CA PRO A 82 -15.63 -3.11 4.01
C PRO A 82 -16.50 -3.41 5.24
N LEU A 83 -17.39 -4.39 5.16
CA LEU A 83 -18.25 -4.81 6.28
C LEU A 83 -17.57 -5.83 7.21
N LYS A 84 -16.37 -6.32 6.86
CA LYS A 84 -15.62 -7.29 7.67
C LYS A 84 -14.47 -6.63 8.41
N ALA A 85 -14.14 -7.16 9.59
CA ALA A 85 -12.99 -6.70 10.37
C ALA A 85 -11.65 -6.87 9.62
N GLU A 86 -11.54 -7.89 8.77
CA GLU A 86 -10.38 -8.18 7.92
C GLU A 86 -9.98 -7.00 7.02
N PHE A 87 -10.96 -6.24 6.52
CA PHE A 87 -10.71 -5.05 5.70
C PHE A 87 -10.03 -3.95 6.50
N TRP A 88 -10.51 -3.70 7.72
CA TRP A 88 -9.96 -2.67 8.62
C TRP A 88 -8.61 -3.07 9.23
N GLN A 89 -8.28 -4.36 9.22
CA GLN A 89 -6.96 -4.88 9.59
C GLN A 89 -5.99 -4.94 8.40
N SER A 90 -6.48 -4.71 7.19
CA SER A 90 -5.65 -4.76 5.98
C SER A 90 -4.76 -3.51 5.90
N HIS A 91 -3.45 -3.72 6.06
CA HIS A 91 -2.42 -2.69 5.91
C HIS A 91 -2.53 -1.95 4.57
N PHE A 92 -3.00 -2.64 3.53
CA PHE A 92 -3.25 -2.06 2.22
C PHE A 92 -4.30 -0.94 2.27
N TRP A 93 -5.46 -1.20 2.86
CA TRP A 93 -6.58 -0.26 2.87
C TRP A 93 -6.32 0.95 3.78
N GLY A 94 -5.65 0.74 4.92
CA GLY A 94 -5.20 1.86 5.76
C GLY A 94 -4.13 2.71 5.07
N GLY A 95 -3.19 2.09 4.35
CA GLY A 95 -2.24 2.78 3.48
C GLY A 95 -2.90 3.62 2.38
N ILE A 96 -3.90 3.07 1.67
CA ILE A 96 -4.68 3.80 0.66
C ILE A 96 -5.41 5.01 1.24
N GLY A 97 -6.04 4.83 2.41
CA GLY A 97 -6.70 5.93 3.13
C GLY A 97 -5.72 7.02 3.52
N LEU A 98 -4.55 6.64 4.04
CA LEU A 98 -3.49 7.56 4.43
C LEU A 98 -2.96 8.37 3.23
N VAL A 99 -2.75 7.72 2.09
CA VAL A 99 -2.36 8.40 0.84
C VAL A 99 -3.43 9.41 0.41
N GLY A 100 -4.72 9.04 0.50
CA GLY A 100 -5.83 9.94 0.20
C GLY A 100 -5.83 11.19 1.08
N LEU A 101 -5.66 11.03 2.40
CA LEU A 101 -5.56 12.15 3.35
C LEU A 101 -4.35 13.04 3.06
N MET A 102 -3.20 12.46 2.71
CA MET A 102 -2.00 13.21 2.31
C MET A 102 -2.18 13.98 1.00
N LEU A 103 -2.84 13.38 0.01
CA LEU A 103 -3.16 14.04 -1.26
C LEU A 103 -4.15 15.19 -1.04
N PHE A 104 -5.17 15.00 -0.19
CA PHE A 104 -6.07 16.08 0.22
C PHE A 104 -5.32 17.22 0.91
N SER A 105 -4.41 16.89 1.82
CA SER A 105 -3.56 17.85 2.54
C SER A 105 -2.70 18.69 1.57
N LEU A 106 -2.12 18.05 0.55
CA LEU A 106 -1.38 18.72 -0.51
C LEU A 106 -2.30 19.58 -1.41
N ALA A 107 -3.44 19.03 -1.82
CA ALA A 107 -4.42 19.67 -2.68
C ALA A 107 -5.19 20.81 -2.02
N SER A 108 -5.10 20.98 -0.69
CA SER A 108 -5.72 22.08 0.08
C SER A 108 -4.73 23.11 0.63
N ARG A 109 -3.41 22.95 0.37
CA ARG A 109 -2.33 23.84 0.84
C ARG A 109 -2.61 25.34 0.75
N GLN A 110 -3.14 25.84 -0.37
CA GLN A 110 -3.38 27.27 -0.54
C GLN A 110 -4.63 27.75 0.19
N GLU A 111 -5.65 26.90 0.27
CA GLU A 111 -6.94 27.17 0.88
C GLU A 111 -6.80 27.26 2.41
N ILE A 112 -5.93 26.42 2.98
CA ILE A 112 -5.56 26.44 4.41
C ILE A 112 -5.05 27.81 4.84
N LEU A 113 -4.27 28.49 4.01
CA LEU A 113 -3.75 29.81 4.37
C LEU A 113 -4.84 30.88 4.35
N ARG A 114 -5.85 30.72 3.49
CA ARG A 114 -6.88 31.74 3.20
C ARG A 114 -8.07 31.70 4.13
N ASP A 115 -8.43 30.54 4.70
CA ASP A 115 -9.65 30.39 5.49
C ASP A 115 -9.44 29.43 6.68
N LEU A 116 -9.95 29.84 7.85
CA LEU A 116 -9.89 29.09 9.10
C LEU A 116 -10.61 27.73 8.99
N ARG A 117 -11.69 27.63 8.23
CA ARG A 117 -12.44 26.37 8.06
C ARG A 117 -11.56 25.28 7.42
N TRP A 118 -10.76 25.67 6.43
CA TRP A 118 -9.81 24.77 5.77
C TRP A 118 -8.65 24.37 6.69
N ARG A 119 -8.24 25.24 7.63
CA ARG A 119 -7.27 24.88 8.66
C ARG A 119 -7.82 23.80 9.58
N TRP A 120 -9.05 23.94 10.05
CA TRP A 120 -9.71 22.92 10.88
C TRP A 120 -9.80 21.59 10.14
N LEU A 121 -10.28 21.59 8.89
CA LEU A 121 -10.34 20.38 8.06
C LEU A 121 -8.96 19.73 7.90
N HIS A 122 -7.93 20.52 7.61
CA HIS A 122 -6.56 20.04 7.48
C HIS A 122 -6.01 19.43 8.78
N ILE A 123 -6.24 20.09 9.91
CA ILE A 123 -5.83 19.59 11.22
C ILE A 123 -6.52 18.25 11.48
N THR A 124 -7.85 18.17 11.31
CA THR A 124 -8.59 16.92 11.51
C THR A 124 -8.12 15.80 10.59
N ALA A 125 -7.85 16.11 9.32
CA ALA A 125 -7.36 15.14 8.34
C ALA A 125 -5.94 14.64 8.70
N ASN A 126 -5.04 15.52 9.12
CA ASN A 126 -3.69 15.14 9.53
C ASN A 126 -3.67 14.39 10.86
N SER A 127 -4.56 14.74 11.80
CA SER A 127 -4.72 13.98 13.04
C SER A 127 -5.20 12.56 12.75
N LEU A 128 -6.18 12.40 11.86
CA LEU A 128 -6.63 11.09 11.42
C LEU A 128 -5.51 10.32 10.71
N ALA A 129 -4.76 10.99 9.82
CA ALA A 129 -3.60 10.42 9.15
C ALA A 129 -2.54 9.92 10.15
N ALA A 130 -2.27 10.67 11.22
CA ALA A 130 -1.32 10.29 12.26
C ALA A 130 -1.79 9.05 13.04
N VAL A 131 -3.08 8.96 13.35
CA VAL A 131 -3.67 7.79 14.03
C VAL A 131 -3.57 6.55 13.15
N ILE A 132 -3.93 6.66 11.86
CA ILE A 132 -3.79 5.56 10.91
C ILE A 132 -2.32 5.15 10.79
N PHE A 133 -1.41 6.11 10.60
CA PHE A 133 0.02 5.82 10.50
C PHE A 133 0.58 5.13 11.75
N LEU A 134 0.12 5.52 12.94
CA LEU A 134 0.52 4.88 14.18
C LEU A 134 -0.01 3.44 14.28
N ALA A 135 -1.27 3.22 13.90
CA ALA A 135 -1.84 1.87 13.83
C ALA A 135 -1.01 0.99 12.89
N GLU A 136 -0.66 1.50 11.71
CA GLU A 136 0.18 0.79 10.73
C GLU A 136 1.61 0.56 11.22
N ALA A 137 2.18 1.48 12.01
CA ALA A 137 3.51 1.29 12.60
C ALA A 137 3.54 0.16 13.64
N ILE A 138 2.44 -0.04 14.37
CA ILE A 138 2.30 -1.12 15.36
C ILE A 138 2.04 -2.46 14.68
N THR A 139 1.19 -2.50 13.64
CA THR A 139 0.80 -3.73 12.93
C THR A 139 1.78 -4.13 11.83
N GLY A 140 2.59 -3.20 11.32
CA GLY A 140 3.54 -3.42 10.23
C GLY A 140 4.55 -4.55 10.46
N PRO A 141 5.21 -4.66 11.63
CA PRO A 141 6.12 -5.77 11.92
C PRO A 141 5.44 -7.14 11.88
N LYS A 142 4.16 -7.22 12.26
CA LYS A 142 3.36 -8.46 12.18
C LYS A 142 3.04 -8.80 10.73
N ALA A 143 2.64 -7.81 9.93
CA ALA A 143 2.36 -8.01 8.51
C ALA A 143 3.59 -8.51 7.72
N LEU A 144 4.79 -8.01 8.05
CA LEU A 144 6.04 -8.49 7.46
C LEU A 144 6.33 -9.97 7.75
N LEU A 145 5.87 -10.50 8.89
CA LEU A 145 6.03 -11.90 9.28
C LEU A 145 4.92 -12.81 8.72
N GLU A 146 3.76 -12.24 8.38
CA GLU A 146 2.64 -12.96 7.76
C GLU A 146 2.80 -13.12 6.25
N ILE A 147 3.53 -12.22 5.59
CA ILE A 147 3.91 -12.35 4.18
C ILE A 147 5.03 -13.40 4.08
N PRO A 148 4.80 -14.58 3.47
CA PRO A 148 5.82 -15.62 3.38
C PRO A 148 6.89 -15.22 2.37
N LEU A 149 7.90 -14.51 2.84
CA LEU A 149 9.04 -14.11 2.03
C LEU A 149 9.78 -15.36 1.54
N SER A 150 10.18 -15.35 0.25
CA SER A 150 10.90 -16.47 -0.37
C SER A 150 12.17 -16.87 0.39
N TRP A 151 12.84 -15.90 1.02
CA TRP A 151 14.02 -16.13 1.87
C TRP A 151 13.69 -16.77 3.23
N GLN A 152 12.45 -16.66 3.72
CA GLN A 152 12.03 -17.16 5.02
C GLN A 152 11.54 -18.61 4.94
N LYS A 153 11.03 -19.04 3.78
CA LYS A 153 10.63 -20.42 3.47
C LYS A 153 11.67 -21.48 3.88
N PRO A 154 12.97 -21.38 3.56
CA PRO A 154 13.96 -22.39 3.94
C PRO A 154 14.13 -22.52 5.46
N TYR A 155 14.13 -21.40 6.21
CA TYR A 155 14.28 -21.42 7.66
C TYR A 155 13.07 -22.01 8.38
N ILE A 156 11.85 -21.71 7.90
CA ILE A 156 10.62 -22.32 8.44
C ILE A 156 10.60 -23.83 8.17
N GLN A 157 11.03 -24.26 6.98
CA GLN A 157 11.14 -25.68 6.66
C GLN A 157 12.17 -26.39 7.53
N GLN A 158 13.33 -25.77 7.77
CA GLN A 158 14.37 -26.31 8.64
C GLN A 158 13.88 -26.44 10.10
N ALA A 159 13.25 -25.40 10.65
CA ALA A 159 12.69 -25.44 12.00
C ALA A 159 11.55 -26.47 12.13
N LYS A 160 10.74 -26.66 11.08
CA LYS A 160 9.71 -27.71 11.05
C LYS A 160 10.34 -29.10 11.00
N ALA A 161 11.41 -29.29 10.23
CA ALA A 161 12.15 -30.55 10.15
C ALA A 161 12.80 -30.91 11.50
N GLU A 162 13.43 -29.95 12.17
CA GLU A 162 13.99 -30.13 13.53
C GLU A 162 12.91 -30.45 14.56
N ARG A 163 11.75 -29.78 14.51
CA ARG A 163 10.62 -30.10 15.39
C ARG A 163 10.12 -31.53 15.18
N VAL A 164 9.99 -31.96 13.92
CA VAL A 164 9.56 -33.33 13.59
C VAL A 164 10.60 -34.34 14.09
N ALA A 165 11.89 -34.10 13.88
CA ALA A 165 12.97 -34.96 14.37
C ALA A 165 13.00 -35.08 15.89
N ASN A 166 12.68 -33.99 16.61
CA ASN A 166 12.63 -33.98 18.08
C ASN A 166 11.33 -34.53 18.69
N TYR A 167 10.23 -34.59 17.92
CA TYR A 167 8.91 -35.01 18.42
C TYR A 167 8.39 -36.32 17.82
N THR A 168 9.11 -36.97 16.91
CA THR A 168 8.87 -38.38 16.62
C THR A 168 9.28 -39.20 17.85
N PRO A 169 8.33 -39.80 18.60
CA PRO A 169 8.70 -40.69 19.68
C PRO A 169 9.47 -41.87 19.07
N ASN A 170 10.53 -42.30 19.74
CA ASN A 170 11.21 -43.55 19.45
C ASN A 170 10.16 -44.66 19.32
N VAL A 171 9.76 -45.00 18.10
CA VAL A 171 8.93 -46.18 17.83
C VAL A 171 9.91 -47.35 17.99
N PRO A 172 9.79 -48.18 19.04
CA PRO A 172 10.65 -49.34 19.17
C PRO A 172 10.40 -50.25 17.97
N LYS A 173 11.49 -50.61 17.27
CA LYS A 173 11.44 -51.59 16.19
C LYS A 173 11.00 -52.93 16.80
N ALA A 174 9.85 -53.42 16.38
CA ALA A 174 9.36 -54.77 16.66
C ALA A 174 10.20 -55.80 15.91
#